data_AF-A0A534L221-F1
#
_entry.id   AF-A0A534L221-F1
#
_cell.length_a   1.000
_cell.length_b   1.000
_cell.length_c   1.000
_cell.angle_alpha   90.00
_cell.angle_beta   90.00
_cell.angle_gamma   90.00
#
_symmetry.space_group_name_H-M   'P 1'
#
loop_
_entity.id
_entity.type
_entity.pdbx_description
1 polymer ?
#
loop_
_entity_poly.entity_id
_entity_poly.type
_entity_poly.pdbx_seq_one_letter_code
_entity_poly.pdbx_strand_id
1 'polypeptide(L)'
;RGTAKVVCYDNRDRSPTKGKVNEFFPGERNAMLIKIPPYVIHGFKAVGPEPVYLVNFPTELYNYKEPDEFRIPYDSKDIPYDWDVQMK
;
A
#
# COMPACT_ATOMS: atom_id res chain seq x y z
N ARG A 1 -11.11 8.24 11.51
CA ARG A 1 -12.37 8.30 10.73
C ARG A 1 -12.05 8.01 9.27
N GLY A 2 -13.04 7.63 8.47
CA GLY A 2 -12.87 7.26 7.07
C GLY A 2 -12.39 5.83 6.81
N THR A 3 -12.27 5.49 5.52
CA THR A 3 -11.80 4.19 5.02
C THR A 3 -10.70 4.43 4.01
N ALA A 4 -9.60 3.68 4.13
CA ALA A 4 -8.52 3.70 3.15
C ALA A 4 -8.57 2.42 2.32
N LYS A 5 -8.27 2.52 1.03
CA LYS A 5 -7.87 1.39 0.17
C LYS A 5 -6.36 1.29 0.25
N VAL A 6 -5.83 0.25 0.89
CA VAL A 6 -4.39 -0.04 0.97
C VAL A 6 -4.07 -1.20 0.05
N VAL A 7 -3.07 -1.04 -0.79
CA VAL A 7 -2.73 -1.97 -1.85
C VAL A 7 -1.30 -2.42 -1.65
N CYS A 8 -1.08 -3.74 -1.74
CA CYS A 8 0.24 -4.34 -1.68
C CYS A 8 0.47 -5.16 -2.95
N TYR A 9 1.61 -4.96 -3.61
CA TYR A 9 2.04 -5.69 -4.78
C TYR A 9 3.37 -6.38 -4.51
N ASP A 10 3.39 -7.70 -4.73
CA ASP A 10 4.59 -8.50 -4.52
C ASP A 10 5.39 -8.61 -5.82
N ASN A 11 6.48 -7.85 -5.93
CA ASN A 11 7.38 -7.90 -7.09
C ASN A 11 8.64 -8.76 -6.85
N ARG A 12 8.74 -9.45 -5.70
CA ARG A 12 9.98 -10.13 -5.27
C ARG A 12 10.24 -11.36 -6.12
N ASP A 13 11.41 -11.45 -6.74
CA ASP A 13 11.76 -12.49 -7.73
C ASP A 13 11.56 -13.94 -7.25
N ARG A 14 11.79 -14.21 -5.97
CA ARG A 14 11.70 -15.56 -5.38
C ARG A 14 10.41 -15.79 -4.58
N SER A 15 9.47 -14.86 -4.62
CA SER A 15 8.22 -15.01 -3.88
C SER A 15 7.25 -15.95 -4.59
N PRO A 16 6.58 -16.88 -3.88
CA PRO A 16 5.51 -17.70 -4.46
C PRO A 16 4.28 -16.87 -4.88
N THR A 17 4.17 -15.63 -4.36
CA THR A 17 3.09 -14.69 -4.69
C THR A 17 3.56 -13.56 -5.59
N LYS A 18 4.70 -13.70 -6.28
CA LYS A 18 5.17 -12.69 -7.23
C LYS A 18 4.08 -12.36 -8.27
N GLY A 19 3.89 -11.08 -8.54
CA GLY A 19 2.87 -10.57 -9.46
C GLY A 19 1.47 -10.47 -8.86
N LYS A 20 1.27 -10.86 -7.60
CA LYS A 20 -0.04 -10.76 -6.93
C LYS A 20 -0.24 -9.39 -6.30
N VAL A 21 -1.47 -8.93 -6.38
CA VAL A 21 -1.97 -7.72 -5.71
C VAL A 21 -2.93 -8.14 -4.60
N ASN A 22 -2.78 -7.52 -3.44
CA ASN A 22 -3.72 -7.61 -2.33
C ASN A 22 -4.28 -6.23 -1.99
N GLU A 23 -5.59 -6.16 -1.81
CA GLU A 23 -6.31 -4.97 -1.37
C GLU A 23 -6.81 -5.16 0.06
N PHE A 24 -6.67 -4.11 0.86
CA PHE A 24 -7.21 -4.03 2.20
C PHE A 24 -8.05 -2.75 2.33
N PHE A 25 -9.12 -2.83 3.11
CA PHE A 25 -10.02 -1.70 3.36
C PHE A 25 -10.09 -1.38 4.86
N PRO A 26 -8.98 -0.95 5.49
CA PRO A 26 -9.01 -0.49 6.87
C PRO A 26 -9.85 0.78 7.01
N GLY A 27 -10.54 0.90 8.13
CA GLY A 27 -11.31 2.09 8.47
C GLY A 27 -11.80 2.05 9.90
N GLU A 28 -12.61 3.04 10.28
CA GLU A 28 -13.10 3.18 11.66
C GLU A 28 -13.88 1.95 12.17
N ARG A 29 -14.63 1.28 11.28
CA ARG A 29 -15.38 0.05 11.61
C ARG A 29 -14.59 -1.24 11.38
N ASN A 30 -13.37 -1.13 10.86
CA ASN A 30 -12.51 -2.26 10.52
C ASN A 30 -11.05 -1.84 10.70
N ALA A 31 -10.63 -1.67 11.96
CA ALA A 31 -9.26 -1.32 12.27
C ALA A 31 -8.33 -2.49 11.93
N MET A 32 -7.30 -2.25 11.13
CA MET A 32 -6.35 -3.28 10.71
C MET A 32 -4.92 -2.82 10.94
N LEU A 33 -4.08 -3.73 11.43
CA LEU A 33 -2.63 -3.61 11.36
C LEU A 33 -2.13 -4.41 10.16
N ILE A 34 -1.55 -3.73 9.17
CA ILE A 34 -1.05 -4.35 7.95
C ILE A 34 0.48 -4.43 8.06
N LYS A 35 1.03 -5.64 8.14
CA LYS A 35 2.47 -5.88 8.11
C LYS A 35 2.92 -6.06 6.67
N ILE A 36 3.78 -5.16 6.20
CA ILE A 36 4.30 -5.14 4.83
C ILE A 36 5.76 -5.63 4.86
N PRO A 37 6.08 -6.79 4.25
CA PRO A 37 7.46 -7.27 4.17
C PRO A 37 8.37 -6.36 3.33
N PRO A 38 9.71 -6.41 3.53
CA PRO A 38 10.66 -5.70 2.69
C PRO A 38 10.44 -5.99 1.21
N TYR A 39 10.63 -4.96 0.39
CA TYR A 39 10.46 -4.98 -1.07
C TYR A 39 9.04 -5.26 -1.58
N VAL A 40 8.03 -5.36 -0.72
CA VAL A 40 6.63 -5.31 -1.19
C VAL A 40 6.27 -3.86 -1.48
N ILE A 41 5.87 -3.59 -2.71
CA ILE A 41 5.41 -2.26 -3.11
C ILE A 41 4.04 -2.04 -2.50
N HIS A 42 3.79 -0.86 -1.93
CA HIS A 42 2.51 -0.53 -1.35
C HIS A 42 2.11 0.91 -1.62
N GLY A 43 0.81 1.16 -1.57
CA GLY A 43 0.23 2.49 -1.69
C GLY A 43 -1.14 2.53 -1.03
N PHE A 44 -1.69 3.74 -0.88
CA PHE A 44 -3.00 3.93 -0.27
C PHE A 44 -3.78 5.06 -0.92
N LYS A 45 -5.11 4.95 -0.86
CA LYS A 45 -6.07 5.95 -1.31
C LYS A 45 -7.18 6.10 -0.28
N ALA A 46 -7.51 7.32 0.11
CA ALA A 46 -8.72 7.57 0.88
C ALA A 46 -9.94 7.22 0.02
N VAL A 47 -10.89 6.46 0.55
CA VAL A 47 -12.14 6.13 -0.14
C VAL A 47 -13.33 6.61 0.68
N GLY A 48 -14.29 7.23 -0.01
CA GLY A 48 -15.45 7.86 0.61
C GLY A 48 -15.22 9.34 0.96
N PRO A 49 -16.19 9.97 1.67
CA PRO A 49 -16.21 11.41 1.87
C PRO A 49 -15.33 11.89 3.04
N GLU A 50 -14.92 10.98 3.92
CA GLU A 50 -14.19 11.31 5.15
C GLU A 50 -12.67 11.19 4.94
N PRO A 51 -11.87 12.12 5.51
CA PRO A 51 -10.42 11.98 5.51
C PRO A 51 -9.98 10.77 6.34
N VAL A 52 -8.82 10.22 5.98
CA VAL A 52 -8.21 9.07 6.67
C VAL A 52 -6.87 9.44 7.26
N TYR A 53 -6.57 8.86 8.42
CA TYR A 53 -5.25 8.91 9.03
C TYR A 53 -4.59 7.55 8.85
N LEU A 54 -3.39 7.54 8.28
CA LEU A 54 -2.52 6.38 8.25
C LEU A 54 -1.35 6.62 9.19
N VAL A 55 -1.07 5.63 10.04
CA VAL A 55 0.07 5.64 10.95
C VAL A 55 1.02 4.54 10.52
N ASN A 56 2.19 4.93 10.01
CA ASN A 56 3.23 4.01 9.61
C ASN A 56 4.21 3.78 10.77
N PHE A 57 4.60 2.53 10.97
CA PHE A 57 5.61 2.12 11.95
C PHE A 57 6.80 1.54 11.19
N PRO A 58 7.71 2.39 10.65
CA PRO A 58 8.90 1.91 9.96
C PRO A 58 9.79 1.12 10.93
N THR A 59 10.48 0.10 10.40
CA THR A 59 11.39 -0.73 11.21
C THR A 59 12.69 0.00 11.54
N GLU A 60 13.12 0.90 10.64
CA GLU A 60 14.37 1.67 10.74
C GLU A 60 14.07 3.16 10.58
N LEU A 61 15.01 4.01 11.01
CA LEU A 61 14.92 5.45 10.80
C LEU A 61 15.28 5.83 9.36
N TYR A 62 14.60 6.84 8.82
CA TYR A 62 14.87 7.34 7.48
C TYR A 62 16.28 7.94 7.36
N ASN A 63 17.06 7.45 6.40
CA ASN A 63 18.40 7.95 6.11
C ASN A 63 18.38 8.92 4.92
N TYR A 64 18.50 10.22 5.19
CA TYR A 64 18.48 11.26 4.15
C TYR A 64 19.64 11.18 3.14
N LYS A 65 20.78 10.57 3.50
CA LYS A 65 21.94 10.45 2.61
C LYS A 65 21.82 9.26 1.66
N GLU A 66 21.16 8.21 2.12
CA GLU A 66 20.95 6.96 1.40
C GLU A 66 19.53 6.45 1.72
N PRO A 67 18.50 7.05 1.08
CA PRO A 67 17.12 6.73 1.40
C PRO A 67 16.79 5.29 0.97
N ASP A 68 16.16 4.57 1.88
CA ASP A 68 15.65 3.21 1.69
C ASP A 68 14.21 3.19 1.13
N GLU A 69 13.59 4.38 0.99
CA GLU A 69 12.27 4.55 0.39
C GLU A 69 12.37 4.70 -1.14
N PHE A 70 12.12 3.61 -1.85
CA PHE A 70 11.96 3.64 -3.30
C PHE A 70 10.53 4.00 -3.69
N ARG A 71 10.37 4.93 -4.65
CA ARG A 71 9.06 5.37 -5.13
C ARG A 71 8.89 5.05 -6.61
N ILE A 72 7.67 4.66 -6.96
CA ILE A 72 7.20 4.54 -8.33
C ILE A 72 5.97 5.42 -8.51
N PRO A 73 5.68 5.92 -9.72
CA PRO A 73 4.41 6.58 -10.02
C PRO A 73 3.23 5.68 -9.65
N TYR A 74 2.17 6.26 -9.09
CA TYR A 74 1.00 5.50 -8.63
C TYR A 74 0.29 4.76 -9.79
N ASP A 75 0.40 5.27 -11.01
CA ASP A 75 -0.19 4.77 -12.25
C ASP A 75 0.82 3.99 -13.13
N SER A 76 1.98 3.62 -12.57
CA SER A 76 2.99 2.84 -13.29
C SER A 76 2.40 1.56 -13.87
N LYS A 77 2.73 1.28 -15.13
CA LYS A 77 2.32 0.05 -15.83
C LYS A 77 3.05 -1.19 -15.33
N ASP A 78 4.07 -1.04 -14.49
CA ASP A 78 4.80 -2.15 -13.86
C ASP A 78 3.96 -2.87 -12.79
N ILE A 79 2.92 -2.21 -12.28
CA ILE A 79 1.94 -2.80 -11.36
C ILE A 79 0.63 -2.97 -12.13
N PRO A 80 0.12 -4.21 -12.27
CA PRO A 80 -1.13 -4.48 -12.98
C PRO A 80 -2.35 -4.11 -12.11
N TYR A 81 -2.50 -2.83 -11.78
CA TYR A 81 -3.49 -2.38 -10.83
C TYR A 81 -4.13 -1.03 -11.20
N ASP A 82 -5.43 -0.94 -10.96
CA ASP A 82 -6.23 0.27 -11.15
C ASP A 82 -6.72 0.80 -9.80
N TRP A 83 -6.46 2.09 -9.57
CA TRP A 83 -6.83 2.79 -8.34
C TRP A 83 -8.27 3.27 -8.30
N ASP A 84 -9.02 3.11 -9.39
CA ASP A 84 -10.43 3.45 -9.42
C ASP A 84 -11.25 2.56 -8.47
N VAL A 85 -12.29 3.19 -7.91
CA VAL A 85 -13.26 2.50 -7.06
C VAL A 85 -14.30 1.92 -8.00
N GLN A 86 -14.09 0.67 -8.41
CA GLN A 86 -15.04 -0.06 -9.24
C GLN A 86 -16.14 -0.64 -8.35
N MET A 87 -17.40 -0.23 -8.57
CA MET A 87 -18.54 -0.95 -8.01
C MET A 87 -18.72 -2.23 -8.83
N LYS A 88 -18.45 -3.39 -8.23
CA LYS A 88 -18.76 -4.70 -8.81
C LYS A 88 -20.03 -5.27 -8.20
#